data_AF-A0AA39KY43-F1
#
_entry.id   AF-A0AA39KY43-F1
#
_cell.length_a   1.000
_cell.length_b   1.000
_cell.length_c   1.000
_cell.angle_alpha   90.00
_cell.angle_beta   90.00
_cell.angle_gamma   90.00
#
_symmetry.space_group_name_H-M   'P 1'
#
loop_
_entity.id
_entity.type
_entity.pdbx_description
1 polymer ?
#
loop_
_entity_poly.entity_id
_entity_poly.type
_entity_poly.pdbx_seq_one_letter_code
_entity_poly.pdbx_strand_id
1 'polypeptide(L)'
;MAQLINRITGQALKSVSSVYKTNILRLDVKKIGSRNLRTITTTSISRAERWFTEKHEWIEVNGKIGTVGISNYAQDALGDVVYAQLPDVGSSIKKEEEVGALESVKAASEIISPISGTVVEKNEAVENKPGLINTSCYKDGWLFKVEIANLEEVKSLMNEKSYEDFLKTDPH
;
A
#
# COMPACT_ATOMS: atom_id res chain seq x y z
N MET A 1 -63.30 -21.32 11.36
CA MET A 1 -62.18 -22.28 11.25
C MET A 1 -61.45 -21.96 9.96
N ALA A 2 -60.13 -21.73 10.04
CA ALA A 2 -59.18 -21.22 9.01
C ALA A 2 -59.33 -19.71 8.69
N GLN A 3 -58.48 -18.81 9.21
CA GLN A 3 -57.10 -18.43 8.77
C GLN A 3 -57.08 -17.99 7.29
N LEU A 4 -56.62 -16.81 6.84
CA LEU A 4 -55.52 -15.94 7.25
C LEU A 4 -55.73 -14.54 6.60
N ILE A 5 -55.46 -13.45 7.33
CA ILE A 5 -55.75 -12.05 6.94
C ILE A 5 -54.52 -11.44 6.24
N ASN A 6 -54.68 -10.98 5.00
CA ASN A 6 -53.65 -10.21 4.28
C ASN A 6 -53.88 -8.69 4.43
N ARG A 7 -52.77 -7.99 4.72
CA ARG A 7 -52.63 -6.57 5.05
C ARG A 7 -53.25 -5.61 4.03
N ILE A 8 -53.95 -4.59 4.53
CA ILE A 8 -54.30 -3.36 3.80
C ILE A 8 -53.82 -2.15 4.61
N THR A 9 -53.54 -1.06 3.89
CA THR A 9 -53.31 0.35 4.28
C THR A 9 -51.83 0.77 4.42
N GLY A 10 -51.35 1.87 3.84
CA GLY A 10 -52.03 2.92 3.07
C GLY A 10 -51.05 3.86 2.34
N GLN A 11 -51.60 4.47 1.29
CA GLN A 11 -51.34 5.79 0.70
C GLN A 11 -50.72 6.84 1.66
N ALA A 12 -50.05 7.93 1.28
CA ALA A 12 -49.56 8.51 0.03
C ALA A 12 -48.89 9.87 0.36
N LEU A 13 -48.20 10.46 -0.64
CA LEU A 13 -48.12 11.90 -0.94
C LEU A 13 -47.06 12.84 -0.29
N LYS A 14 -46.44 13.59 -1.23
CA LYS A 14 -45.92 14.98 -1.21
C LYS A 14 -44.46 15.18 -0.74
N SER A 15 -43.52 15.46 -1.65
CA SER A 15 -43.24 16.76 -2.32
C SER A 15 -42.71 17.83 -1.36
N VAL A 16 -41.40 18.12 -1.42
CA VAL A 16 -40.86 19.50 -1.46
C VAL A 16 -39.55 19.53 -2.25
N SER A 17 -39.51 20.47 -3.19
CA SER A 17 -38.44 20.90 -4.09
C SER A 17 -37.38 21.78 -3.42
N SER A 18 -36.11 21.69 -3.87
CA SER A 18 -35.12 22.79 -3.82
C SER A 18 -33.92 22.38 -4.70
N VAL A 19 -33.90 22.60 -6.02
CA VAL A 19 -33.56 23.84 -6.76
C VAL A 19 -32.34 24.59 -6.20
N TYR A 20 -31.15 24.20 -6.67
CA TYR A 20 -30.10 25.17 -6.96
C TYR A 20 -29.95 25.29 -8.47
N LYS A 21 -30.28 26.49 -8.93
CA LYS A 21 -30.28 26.95 -10.31
C LYS A 21 -28.95 27.67 -10.54
N THR A 22 -28.13 27.17 -11.47
CA THR A 22 -27.05 27.99 -12.06
C THR A 22 -26.87 27.61 -13.53
N ASN A 23 -27.41 28.50 -14.37
CA ASN A 23 -27.10 28.81 -15.77
C ASN A 23 -26.32 27.79 -16.60
N ILE A 24 -27.05 27.02 -17.42
CA ILE A 24 -26.52 26.39 -18.62
C ILE A 24 -26.63 27.41 -19.76
N LEU A 25 -25.49 27.95 -20.20
CA LEU A 25 -25.39 28.67 -21.46
C LEU A 25 -25.79 27.72 -22.60
N ARG A 26 -26.87 28.07 -23.31
CA ARG A 26 -27.21 27.48 -24.61
C ARG A 26 -26.10 27.83 -25.59
N LEU A 27 -25.25 26.86 -25.91
CA LEU A 27 -24.42 26.91 -27.10
C LEU A 27 -25.16 26.17 -28.22
N ASP A 28 -25.49 26.92 -29.26
CA ASP A 28 -26.07 26.47 -30.50
C ASP A 28 -25.07 25.56 -31.22
N VAL A 29 -25.24 24.25 -31.11
CA VAL A 29 -24.39 23.28 -31.81
C VAL A 29 -24.88 23.18 -33.26
N LYS A 30 -24.31 24.02 -34.12
CA LYS A 30 -24.36 23.81 -35.57
C LYS A 30 -23.69 22.47 -35.90
N LYS A 31 -24.48 21.62 -36.56
CA LYS A 31 -24.14 20.32 -37.13
C LYS A 31 -22.83 20.38 -37.94
N ILE A 32 -21.72 19.92 -37.35
CA ILE A 32 -20.45 19.71 -38.04
C ILE A 32 -20.16 18.21 -38.07
N GLY A 33 -19.87 17.71 -39.27
CA GLY A 33 -19.87 16.31 -39.63
C GLY A 33 -18.83 15.44 -38.91
N SER A 34 -19.11 14.13 -38.95
CA SER A 34 -18.27 13.05 -38.45
C SER A 34 -16.80 13.25 -38.81
N ARG A 35 -15.99 13.52 -37.78
CA ARG A 35 -14.55 13.23 -37.78
C ARG A 35 -14.25 12.52 -36.46
N ASN A 36 -13.62 11.36 -36.58
CA ASN A 36 -13.19 10.52 -35.47
C ASN A 36 -12.25 11.30 -34.54
N LEU A 37 -12.76 11.78 -33.41
CA LEU A 37 -11.94 12.37 -32.35
C LEU A 37 -11.55 11.25 -31.38
N ARG A 38 -10.27 10.85 -31.40
CA ARG A 38 -9.70 9.97 -30.38
C ARG A 38 -9.41 10.82 -29.14
N THR A 39 -10.24 10.67 -28.10
CA THR A 39 -10.00 11.27 -26.79
C THR A 39 -8.86 10.53 -26.11
N ILE A 40 -7.74 11.20 -25.83
CA ILE A 40 -6.66 10.67 -24.99
C ILE A 40 -6.95 11.16 -23.57
N THR A 41 -7.51 10.29 -22.73
CA THR A 41 -7.65 10.56 -21.30
C THR A 41 -6.36 10.12 -20.63
N THR A 42 -5.53 11.06 -20.16
CA THR A 42 -4.33 10.77 -19.38
C THR A 42 -4.76 10.47 -17.94
N THR A 43 -5.13 9.24 -17.63
CA THR A 43 -5.36 8.83 -16.24
C THR A 43 -4.00 8.72 -15.56
N SER A 44 -3.63 9.70 -14.75
CA SER A 44 -2.45 9.62 -13.89
C SER A 44 -2.70 8.55 -12.82
N ILE A 45 -2.16 7.36 -13.04
CA ILE A 45 -2.10 6.32 -12.00
C ILE A 45 -1.06 6.81 -10.98
N SER A 46 -1.49 7.20 -9.78
CA SER A 46 -0.57 7.48 -8.68
C SER A 46 0.08 6.15 -8.26
N ARG A 47 1.31 5.92 -8.71
CA ARG A 47 2.12 4.81 -8.23
C ARG A 47 2.44 5.09 -6.76
N ALA A 48 2.19 4.13 -5.87
CA ALA A 48 2.58 4.26 -4.47
C ALA A 48 4.09 4.53 -4.40
N GLU A 49 4.48 5.55 -3.66
CA GLU A 49 5.88 5.95 -3.53
C GLU A 49 6.56 5.05 -2.51
N ARG A 50 7.74 4.53 -2.87
CA ARG A 50 8.55 3.66 -2.03
C ARG A 50 9.66 4.48 -1.38
N TRP A 51 9.81 4.25 -0.08
CA TRP A 51 10.81 4.88 0.77
C TRP A 51 11.71 3.81 1.36
N PHE A 52 12.93 4.19 1.74
CA PHE A 52 13.97 3.29 2.21
C PHE A 52 14.59 3.79 3.51
N THR A 53 15.02 2.85 4.33
CA THR A 53 15.85 3.09 5.51
C THR A 53 17.34 2.96 5.16
N GLU A 54 18.20 3.41 6.05
CA GLU A 54 19.65 3.14 5.99
C GLU A 54 19.97 1.66 6.23
N LYS A 55 19.05 0.90 6.84
CA LYS A 55 19.15 -0.54 7.10
C LYS A 55 18.60 -1.41 5.96
N HIS A 56 18.27 -0.77 4.84
CA HIS A 56 17.85 -1.42 3.59
C HIS A 56 16.47 -2.09 3.64
N GLU A 57 15.61 -1.74 4.60
CA GLU A 57 14.18 -1.96 4.48
C GLU A 57 13.55 -0.91 3.56
N TRP A 58 12.45 -1.30 2.92
CA TRP A 58 11.60 -0.40 2.17
C TRP A 58 10.18 -0.36 2.73
N ILE A 59 9.49 0.75 2.51
CA ILE A 59 8.08 0.94 2.82
C ILE A 59 7.36 1.60 1.64
N GLU A 60 6.26 1.01 1.19
CA GLU A 60 5.32 1.61 0.25
C GLU A 60 4.08 2.10 1.00
N VAL A 61 3.79 3.39 0.91
CA VAL A 61 2.71 4.02 1.67
C VAL A 61 1.48 4.20 0.80
N ASN A 62 0.36 3.61 1.21
CA ASN A 62 -0.96 3.80 0.63
C ASN A 62 -1.94 4.31 1.69
N GLY A 63 -2.12 5.63 1.73
CA GLY A 63 -2.91 6.29 2.78
C GLY A 63 -2.24 6.12 4.14
N LYS A 64 -2.87 5.35 5.04
CA LYS A 64 -2.33 5.03 6.38
C LYS A 64 -1.65 3.67 6.46
N ILE A 65 -1.69 2.87 5.40
CA ILE A 65 -1.11 1.53 5.39
C ILE A 65 0.25 1.60 4.72
N GLY A 66 1.29 1.21 5.45
CA GLY A 66 2.64 0.98 4.94
C GLY A 66 2.85 -0.51 4.67
N THR A 67 3.27 -0.88 3.47
CA THR A 67 3.75 -2.24 3.18
C THR A 67 5.25 -2.25 3.29
N VAL A 68 5.81 -3.14 4.11
CA VAL A 68 7.24 -3.18 4.45
C VAL A 68 7.90 -4.42 3.86
N GLY A 69 9.14 -4.29 3.40
CA GLY A 69 10.00 -5.42 3.03
C GLY A 69 11.49 -5.06 3.04
N ILE A 70 12.35 -5.95 2.56
CA ILE A 70 13.80 -5.67 2.39
C ILE A 70 14.15 -5.40 0.93
N SER A 71 15.18 -4.58 0.70
CA SER A 71 15.60 -4.20 -0.64
C SER A 71 16.28 -5.34 -1.41
N ASN A 72 16.42 -5.16 -2.73
CA ASN A 72 17.18 -6.09 -3.56
C ASN A 72 18.65 -6.18 -3.09
N TYR A 73 19.24 -5.08 -2.65
CA TYR A 73 20.58 -5.05 -2.08
C TYR A 73 20.68 -5.93 -0.82
N ALA A 74 19.72 -5.78 0.11
CA ALA A 74 19.70 -6.53 1.35
C ALA A 74 19.57 -8.04 1.13
N GLN A 75 18.67 -8.47 0.24
CA GLN A 75 18.50 -9.90 -0.03
C GLN A 75 19.72 -10.51 -0.75
N ASP A 76 20.40 -9.74 -1.61
CA ASP A 76 21.63 -10.22 -2.26
C ASP A 76 22.76 -10.38 -1.24
N ALA A 77 22.87 -9.45 -0.29
CA ALA A 77 23.85 -9.52 0.81
C ALA A 77 23.57 -10.71 1.76
N LEU A 78 22.30 -10.98 2.07
CA LEU A 78 21.91 -12.16 2.84
C LEU A 78 22.18 -13.46 2.07
N GLY A 79 21.96 -13.48 0.76
CA GLY A 79 21.94 -14.70 -0.05
C GLY A 79 20.64 -15.48 0.10
N ASP A 80 20.67 -16.79 -0.17
CA ASP A 80 19.47 -17.62 -0.24
C ASP A 80 18.76 -17.71 1.13
N VAL A 81 17.63 -17.01 1.25
CA VAL A 81 16.87 -16.94 2.50
C VAL A 81 16.12 -18.27 2.70
N VAL A 82 16.30 -18.85 3.88
CA VAL A 82 15.73 -20.16 4.26
C VAL A 82 14.73 -20.07 5.39
N TYR A 83 14.69 -18.95 6.11
CA TYR A 83 13.77 -18.72 7.22
C TYR A 83 13.39 -17.25 7.34
N ALA A 84 12.14 -16.99 7.73
CA ALA A 84 11.61 -15.67 7.99
C ALA A 84 10.68 -15.73 9.20
N GLN A 85 10.99 -14.94 10.23
CA GLN A 85 10.14 -14.69 11.39
C GLN A 85 9.58 -13.28 11.28
N LEU A 86 8.27 -13.18 11.08
CA LEU A 86 7.57 -11.91 10.90
C LEU A 86 6.84 -11.50 12.18
N PRO A 87 6.59 -10.20 12.39
CA PRO A 87 5.83 -9.76 13.56
C PRO A 87 4.38 -10.24 13.51
N ASP A 88 3.80 -10.49 14.68
CA ASP A 88 2.41 -10.90 14.81
C ASP A 88 1.45 -9.75 14.50
N VAL A 89 0.34 -10.07 13.84
CA VAL A 89 -0.75 -9.13 13.59
C VAL A 89 -1.33 -8.64 14.91
N GLY A 90 -1.53 -7.33 15.04
CA GLY A 90 -1.97 -6.65 16.25
C GLY A 90 -0.84 -6.14 17.14
N SER A 91 0.43 -6.48 16.84
CA SER A 91 1.59 -5.97 17.58
C SER A 91 1.77 -4.47 17.36
N SER A 92 1.99 -3.73 18.45
CA SER A 92 2.45 -2.34 18.38
C SER A 92 3.95 -2.32 18.22
N ILE A 93 4.44 -1.60 17.20
CA ILE A 93 5.85 -1.49 16.86
C ILE A 93 6.26 -0.01 16.80
N LYS A 94 7.52 0.27 17.11
CA LYS A 94 8.12 1.61 17.04
C LYS A 94 9.12 1.68 15.90
N LYS A 95 9.33 2.88 15.37
CA LYS A 95 10.44 3.13 14.46
C LYS A 95 11.76 2.68 15.10
N GLU A 96 12.62 2.05 14.31
CA GLU A 96 13.93 1.52 14.72
C GLU A 96 13.87 0.34 15.72
N GLU A 97 12.69 -0.22 15.99
CA GLU A 97 12.52 -1.43 16.78
C GLU A 97 12.75 -2.69 15.94
N GLU A 98 13.41 -3.69 16.51
CA GLU A 98 13.46 -5.05 15.97
C GLU A 98 12.09 -5.71 16.07
N VAL A 99 11.56 -6.17 14.93
CA VAL A 99 10.20 -6.75 14.85
C VAL A 99 10.19 -8.19 14.34
N GLY A 100 11.35 -8.72 13.96
CA GLY A 100 11.48 -10.06 13.40
C GLY A 100 12.89 -10.33 12.91
N ALA A 101 13.08 -11.45 12.22
CA ALA A 101 14.38 -11.87 11.72
C ALA A 101 14.28 -12.63 10.40
N LEU A 102 15.32 -12.53 9.58
CA LEU A 102 15.53 -13.30 8.36
C LEU A 102 16.83 -14.10 8.49
N GLU A 103 16.81 -15.36 8.10
CA GLU A 103 18.01 -16.20 8.08
C GLU A 103 18.23 -16.82 6.70
N SER A 104 19.49 -16.88 6.31
CA SER A 104 19.98 -17.51 5.10
C SER A 104 21.00 -18.59 5.44
N VAL A 105 21.51 -19.28 4.42
CA VAL A 105 22.63 -20.23 4.59
C VAL A 105 23.94 -19.53 4.95
N LYS A 106 24.03 -18.20 4.77
CA LYS A 106 25.26 -17.41 4.94
C LYS A 106 25.23 -16.48 6.14
N ALA A 107 24.08 -15.94 6.48
CA ALA A 107 23.93 -14.86 7.45
C ALA A 107 22.53 -14.86 8.08
N ALA A 108 22.37 -14.06 9.14
CA ALA A 108 21.08 -13.69 9.69
C ALA A 108 21.02 -12.17 9.81
N SER A 109 19.82 -11.60 9.65
CA SER A 109 19.56 -10.18 9.87
C SER A 109 18.26 -9.99 10.61
N GLU A 110 18.29 -9.10 11.58
CA GLU A 110 17.09 -8.55 12.22
C GLU A 110 16.29 -7.73 11.19
N ILE A 111 14.97 -7.70 11.36
CA ILE A 111 14.06 -6.83 10.61
C ILE A 111 13.78 -5.61 11.48
N ILE A 112 14.22 -4.44 11.04
CA ILE A 112 14.03 -3.19 11.77
C ILE A 112 12.81 -2.45 11.21
N SER A 113 11.90 -2.02 12.08
CA SER A 113 10.71 -1.29 11.63
C SER A 113 11.08 0.10 11.11
N PRO A 114 10.68 0.46 9.87
CA PRO A 114 10.94 1.79 9.32
C PRO A 114 10.11 2.89 10.00
N ILE A 115 9.01 2.52 10.68
CA ILE A 115 8.03 3.46 11.19
C ILE A 115 7.27 2.91 12.41
N SER A 116 6.73 3.80 13.23
CA SER A 116 5.88 3.43 14.36
C SER A 116 4.44 3.14 13.92
N GLY A 117 3.81 2.12 14.49
CA GLY A 117 2.45 1.74 14.13
C GLY A 117 1.96 0.43 14.74
N THR A 118 0.92 -0.13 14.13
CA THR A 118 0.37 -1.44 14.50
C THR A 118 0.40 -2.37 13.30
N VAL A 119 0.91 -3.59 13.47
CA VAL A 119 0.93 -4.59 12.39
C VAL A 119 -0.49 -5.03 12.08
N VAL A 120 -0.92 -4.89 10.83
CA VAL A 120 -2.27 -5.24 10.38
C VAL A 120 -2.31 -6.50 9.53
N GLU A 121 -1.18 -6.89 8.94
CA GLU A 121 -1.08 -8.05 8.07
C GLU A 121 0.37 -8.54 8.06
N LYS A 122 0.58 -9.86 8.00
CA LYS A 122 1.89 -10.47 7.74
C LYS A 122 1.82 -11.38 6.53
N ASN A 123 2.92 -11.51 5.79
CA ASN A 123 2.97 -12.33 4.59
C ASN A 123 3.27 -13.80 4.93
N GLU A 124 2.22 -14.56 5.23
CA GLU A 124 2.35 -16.00 5.49
C GLU A 124 2.96 -16.78 4.32
N ALA A 125 2.85 -16.28 3.08
CA ALA A 125 3.49 -16.92 1.93
C ALA A 125 5.02 -16.84 2.01
N VAL A 126 5.58 -15.76 2.59
CA VAL A 126 7.01 -15.63 2.85
C VAL A 126 7.45 -16.53 4.00
N GLU A 127 6.69 -16.63 5.10
CA GLU A 127 7.02 -17.57 6.19
C GLU A 127 7.07 -19.02 5.69
N ASN A 128 6.14 -19.40 4.81
CA ASN A 128 6.10 -20.74 4.21
C ASN A 128 7.11 -20.95 3.07
N LYS A 129 7.46 -19.88 2.34
CA LYS A 129 8.40 -19.92 1.21
C LYS A 129 9.33 -18.69 1.25
N PRO A 130 10.38 -18.71 2.09
CA PRO A 130 11.25 -17.55 2.30
C PRO A 130 11.98 -17.06 1.03
N GLY A 131 12.26 -17.95 0.07
CA GLY A 131 12.88 -17.58 -1.22
C GLY A 131 12.06 -16.62 -2.11
N LEU A 132 10.81 -16.30 -1.74
CA LEU A 132 10.08 -15.18 -2.35
C LEU A 132 10.78 -13.84 -2.12
N ILE A 133 11.50 -13.68 -1.00
CA ILE A 133 12.31 -12.51 -0.71
C ILE A 133 13.39 -12.35 -1.78
N ASN A 134 14.12 -13.42 -2.10
CA ASN A 134 15.18 -13.35 -3.11
C ASN A 134 14.65 -13.09 -4.53
N THR A 135 13.50 -13.68 -4.88
CA THR A 135 12.98 -13.63 -6.26
C THR A 135 12.05 -12.45 -6.54
N SER A 136 11.40 -11.89 -5.53
CA SER A 136 10.31 -10.92 -5.66
C SER A 136 10.23 -9.94 -4.47
N CYS A 137 11.38 -9.50 -3.92
CA CYS A 137 11.48 -8.62 -2.74
C CYS A 137 10.55 -7.39 -2.75
N TYR A 138 10.24 -6.87 -3.93
CA TYR A 138 9.43 -5.67 -4.16
C TYR A 138 7.98 -5.93 -4.55
N LYS A 139 7.57 -7.19 -4.64
CA LYS A 139 6.21 -7.60 -5.01
C LYS A 139 5.72 -8.69 -4.06
N ASP A 140 6.05 -9.95 -4.33
CA ASP A 140 5.51 -11.08 -3.57
C ASP A 140 6.28 -11.34 -2.26
N GLY A 141 7.48 -10.78 -2.14
CA GLY A 141 8.38 -10.89 -0.99
C GLY A 141 8.25 -9.76 0.04
N TRP A 142 7.13 -9.03 0.05
CA TRP A 142 6.82 -8.11 1.15
C TRP A 142 6.70 -8.89 2.47
N LEU A 143 7.01 -8.25 3.59
CA LEU A 143 7.09 -8.92 4.90
C LEU A 143 5.81 -8.71 5.71
N PHE A 144 5.49 -7.45 6.02
CA PHE A 144 4.30 -7.13 6.81
C PHE A 144 3.71 -5.79 6.37
N LYS A 145 2.47 -5.53 6.81
CA LYS A 145 1.83 -4.23 6.67
C LYS A 145 1.59 -3.62 8.04
N VAL A 146 1.78 -2.31 8.11
CA VAL A 146 1.63 -1.51 9.32
C VAL A 146 0.60 -0.41 9.09
N GLU A 147 -0.33 -0.25 10.03
CA GLU A 147 -1.10 0.98 10.16
C GLU A 147 -0.21 2.03 10.84
N ILE A 148 0.17 3.05 10.06
CA ILE A 148 1.15 4.05 10.47
C ILE A 148 0.55 4.97 11.53
N ALA A 149 1.19 5.03 12.71
CA ALA A 149 0.76 5.91 13.79
C ALA A 149 1.08 7.38 13.51
N ASN A 150 2.23 7.66 12.88
CA ASN A 150 2.69 9.01 12.57
C ASN A 150 3.25 9.10 11.14
N LEU A 151 2.47 9.68 10.21
CA LEU A 151 2.88 9.84 8.81
C LEU A 151 4.08 10.78 8.60
N GLU A 152 4.39 11.64 9.57
CA GLU A 152 5.54 12.54 9.46
C GLU A 152 6.88 11.77 9.51
N GLU A 153 6.91 10.58 10.10
CA GLU A 153 8.11 9.73 10.13
C GLU A 153 8.55 9.30 8.73
N VAL A 154 7.63 9.20 7.76
CA VAL A 154 7.96 8.87 6.36
C VAL A 154 8.91 9.91 5.75
N LYS A 155 8.79 11.18 6.14
CA LYS A 155 9.65 12.27 5.63
C LYS A 155 11.11 12.13 6.03
N SER A 156 11.41 11.31 7.03
CA SER A 156 12.78 11.01 7.46
C SER A 156 13.44 9.90 6.63
N LEU A 157 12.67 9.22 5.79
CA LEU A 157 13.15 8.11 4.97
C LEU A 157 13.70 8.61 3.63
N MET A 158 14.51 7.78 2.98
CA MET A 158 15.07 8.06 1.68
C MET A 158 14.09 7.70 0.57
N ASN A 159 13.90 8.57 -0.41
CA ASN A 159 13.25 8.15 -1.67
C ASN A 159 14.22 7.27 -2.48
N GLU A 160 13.70 6.64 -3.54
CA GLU A 160 14.47 5.76 -4.42
C GLU A 160 15.80 6.38 -4.90
N LYS A 161 15.78 7.65 -5.33
CA LYS A 161 16.99 8.34 -5.83
C LYS A 161 18.02 8.53 -4.72
N SER A 162 17.59 8.98 -3.55
CA SER A 162 18.46 9.14 -2.39
C SER A 162 19.06 7.80 -1.95
N TYR A 163 18.29 6.73 -2.01
CA TYR A 163 18.78 5.38 -1.70
C TYR A 163 19.81 4.88 -2.73
N GLU A 164 19.58 5.08 -4.03
CA GLU A 164 20.56 4.76 -5.08
C GLU A 164 21.89 5.51 -4.89
N ASP A 165 21.84 6.78 -4.48
CA ASP A 165 23.05 7.55 -4.18
C ASP A 165 23.73 7.07 -2.89
N PHE A 166 22.96 6.72 -1.86
CA PHE A 166 23.46 6.10 -0.63
C PHE A 166 24.23 4.79 -0.91
N LEU A 167 23.69 3.91 -1.75
CA LEU A 167 24.33 2.64 -2.13
C LEU A 167 25.68 2.80 -2.86
N LYS A 168 25.95 3.95 -3.49
CA LYS A 168 27.26 4.22 -4.12
C LYS A 168 28.32 4.62 -3.10
N THR A 169 27.90 5.14 -1.96
CA THR A 169 28.78 5.66 -0.92
C THR A 169 29.00 4.68 0.23
N ASP A 170 28.10 3.72 0.41
CA ASP A 170 28.14 2.74 1.50
C ASP A 170 29.15 1.62 1.17
N PRO A 171 30.25 1.47 1.92
CA PRO A 171 31.20 0.38 1.71
C PRO A 171 30.64 -0.93 2.27
N HIS A 172 30.56 -1.95 1.42
CA HIS A 172 30.16 -3.32 1.74
C HIS A 172 30.86 -3.91 2.99
#